data_AF-B4WGA3-F1
#
_entry.id   AF-B4WGA3-F1
#
_cell.length_a   1.000
_cell.length_b   1.000
_cell.length_c   1.000
_cell.angle_alpha   90.00
_cell.angle_beta   90.00
_cell.angle_gamma   90.00
#
_symmetry.space_group_name_H-M   'P 1'
#
loop_
_entity.id
_entity.type
_entity.pdbx_description
1 polymer ?
#
loop_
_entity_poly.entity_id
_entity_poly.type
_entity_poly.pdbx_seq_one_letter_code
_entity_poly.pdbx_strand_id
1 'polypeptide(L)' 'MDLSTIDFVDSSGLGALVRLVKKAKGESGSVQVVSNPRVTQTVKLVRLEQFLSLQPNVEAALENLKN' A
#
# COMPACT_ATOMS: atom_id res chain seq x y z
N MET A 1 1.70 6.27 -2.75
CA MET A 1 0.36 6.16 -3.34
C MET A 1 -0.64 6.43 -2.23
N ASP A 2 -1.52 7.40 -2.41
CA ASP A 2 -2.52 7.76 -1.40
C ASP A 2 -3.89 7.18 -1.77
N LEU A 3 -4.38 6.27 -0.93
CA LEU A 3 -5.68 5.60 -1.03
C LEU A 3 -6.61 6.03 0.12
N SER A 4 -6.28 7.12 0.84
CA SER A 4 -7.06 7.59 2.00
C SER A 4 -8.51 7.89 1.64
N THR A 5 -8.78 8.36 0.42
CA THR A 5 -10.12 8.71 -0.08
C THR A 5 -10.87 7.56 -0.74
N ILE A 6 -10.29 6.34 -0.79
CA ILE A 6 -10.95 5.20 -1.43
C ILE A 6 -11.89 4.50 -0.45
N ASP A 7 -13.13 4.30 -0.86
CA ASP A 7 -14.15 3.68 -0.01
C ASP A 7 -14.10 2.16 0.05
N PHE A 8 -13.52 1.50 -0.96
CA PHE A 8 -13.48 0.05 -1.06
C PHE A 8 -12.35 -0.43 -1.98
N VAL A 9 -11.80 -1.61 -1.70
CA VAL A 9 -10.89 -2.35 -2.59
C VAL A 9 -11.38 -3.79 -2.68
N ASP A 10 -11.43 -4.33 -3.89
CA ASP A 10 -11.81 -5.71 -4.16
C ASP A 10 -10.57 -6.60 -4.39
N SER A 11 -10.78 -7.87 -4.74
CA SER A 11 -9.70 -8.80 -5.04
C SER A 11 -8.87 -8.39 -6.27
N SER A 12 -9.50 -7.76 -7.27
CA SER A 12 -8.81 -7.33 -8.50
C SER A 12 -7.90 -6.13 -8.24
N GLY A 13 -8.36 -5.14 -7.48
CA GLY A 13 -7.57 -3.99 -7.04
C GLY A 13 -6.37 -4.40 -6.20
N LEU A 14 -6.56 -5.38 -5.29
CA LEU A 14 -5.48 -5.92 -4.49
C LEU A 14 -4.43 -6.65 -5.35
N GLY A 15 -4.87 -7.44 -6.34
CA GLY A 15 -3.98 -8.09 -7.30
C GLY A 15 -3.17 -7.08 -8.13
N ALA A 16 -3.79 -5.97 -8.53
CA ALA A 16 -3.11 -4.89 -9.23
C ALA A 16 -2.05 -4.20 -8.35
N LEU A 17 -2.38 -3.90 -7.08
CA LEU A 17 -1.43 -3.33 -6.12
C LEU A 17 -0.22 -4.24 -5.89
N VAL A 18 -0.44 -5.55 -5.74
CA VAL A 18 0.66 -6.52 -5.60
C VAL A 18 1.58 -6.50 -6.81
N ARG A 19 1.03 -6.46 -8.03
CA ARG A 19 1.83 -6.39 -9.27
C ARG A 19 2.64 -5.11 -9.34
N LEU A 20 2.05 -3.98 -8.96
CA LEU A 20 2.73 -2.68 -8.94
C LEU A 20 3.91 -2.68 -7.96
N VAL A 21 3.70 -3.16 -6.73
CA VAL A 21 4.77 -3.24 -5.72
C VAL A 21 5.87 -4.21 -6.15
N LYS A 22 5.52 -5.36 -6.76
CA LYS A 22 6.52 -6.29 -7.30
C LYS A 22 7.38 -5.64 -8.39
N LYS A 23 6.75 -4.91 -9.31
CA LYS A 23 7.47 -4.22 -10.39
C LYS A 23 8.44 -3.18 -9.82
N ALA A 24 7.97 -2.33 -8.91
CA ALA A 24 8.80 -1.31 -8.28
C ALA A 24 10.00 -1.93 -7.54
N LYS A 25 9.77 -2.99 -6.74
CA LYS A 25 10.85 -3.72 -6.05
C LYS A 25 11.86 -4.33 -7.03
N GLY A 26 11.41 -4.81 -8.18
CA GLY A 26 12.28 -5.34 -9.24
C GLY A 26 13.18 -4.28 -9.88
N GLU A 27 12.75 -3.02 -9.88
CA GLU A 27 13.51 -1.87 -10.38
C GLU A 27 14.35 -1.19 -9.27
N SER A 28 14.54 -1.85 -8.13
CA SER A 28 15.17 -1.29 -6.90
C SER A 28 14.46 -0.07 -6.32
N GLY A 29 13.21 0.16 -6.70
CA GLY A 29 12.34 1.18 -6.13
C GLY A 29 11.54 0.67 -4.94
N SER A 30 10.97 1.61 -4.17
CA SER A 30 10.04 1.31 -3.09
C SER A 30 8.70 2.00 -3.34
N VAL A 31 7.62 1.41 -2.80
CA VAL A 31 6.27 1.96 -2.90
C VAL A 31 5.71 2.02 -1.50
N GLN A 32 5.29 3.21 -1.09
CA GLN A 32 4.57 3.43 0.16
C GLN A 32 3.09 3.60 -0.16
N VAL A 33 2.22 2.92 0.61
CA VAL A 33 0.77 2.99 0.43
C VAL A 33 0.14 3.61 1.67
N VAL A 34 -0.44 4.78 1.51
CA VAL A 34 -1.28 5.40 2.55
C VAL A 34 -2.71 4.94 2.33
N SER A 35 -3.40 4.50 3.38
CA SER A 35 -4.79 4.07 3.26
C SER A 35 -5.60 4.44 4.49
N ASN A 36 -6.92 4.38 4.39
CA ASN A 36 -7.82 4.58 5.53
C ASN A 36 -8.03 3.27 6.33
N PRO A 37 -8.63 3.34 7.54
CA PRO A 37 -8.85 2.16 8.39
C PRO A 37 -9.66 1.04 7.73
N ARG A 38 -10.65 1.40 6.89
CA ARG A 38 -11.51 0.43 6.20
C ARG A 38 -10.70 -0.38 5.18
N VAL A 39 -9.94 0.28 4.32
CA VAL A 39 -9.07 -0.39 3.34
C VAL A 39 -7.96 -1.16 4.04
N THR A 40 -7.37 -0.59 5.10
CA THR A 40 -6.35 -1.26 5.92
C THR A 40 -6.84 -2.60 6.45
N GLN A 41 -8.09 -2.67 6.93
CA GLN A 41 -8.66 -3.91 7.46
C GLN A 41 -8.76 -4.99 6.39
N THR A 42 -9.25 -4.65 5.19
CA THR A 42 -9.32 -5.59 4.06
C THR A 42 -7.94 -6.11 3.67
N VAL A 43 -6.93 -5.24 3.64
CA VAL A 43 -5.54 -5.61 3.34
C VAL A 43 -4.96 -6.54 4.41
N LYS A 44 -5.25 -6.29 5.69
CA LYS A 44 -4.82 -7.13 6.82
C LYS A 44 -5.42 -8.53 6.79
N LEU A 45 -6.70 -8.65 6.40
CA LEU A 45 -7.37 -9.96 6.29
C LEU A 45 -6.65 -10.92 5.35
N VAL A 46 -6.03 -10.39 4.29
CA VAL A 46 -5.26 -11.18 3.33
C VAL A 46 -3.74 -11.15 3.58
N ARG A 47 -3.30 -10.60 4.71
CA ARG A 47 -1.88 -10.54 5.15
C ARG A 47 -0.94 -9.81 4.17
N LEU A 48 -1.44 -8.76 3.52
CA LEU A 48 -0.65 -7.97 2.56
C LEU A 48 -0.14 -6.64 3.13
N GLU A 49 -0.39 -6.35 4.41
CA GLU A 49 -0.11 -5.04 5.00
C GLU A 49 1.37 -4.69 5.06
N GLN A 50 2.20 -5.67 5.42
CA GLN A 50 3.66 -5.52 5.41
C GLN A 50 4.21 -5.51 3.99
N PHE A 51 3.60 -6.32 3.10
CA PHE A 51 4.04 -6.44 1.72
C PHE A 51 3.85 -5.13 0.94
N LEU A 52 2.72 -4.48 1.15
CA LEU A 52 2.33 -3.21 0.52
C LEU A 52 2.90 -1.97 1.23
N SER A 53 3.72 -2.15 2.28
CA SER A 53 4.32 -1.05 3.05
C SER A 53 3.26 -0.01 3.45
N LEU A 54 2.20 -0.46 4.14
CA LEU A 54 1.13 0.43 4.55
C LEU A 54 1.61 1.46 5.56
N GLN A 55 1.23 2.71 5.32
CA GLN A 55 1.57 3.86 6.15
C GLN A 55 0.30 4.53 6.68
N PRO A 56 0.32 5.03 7.92
CA PRO A 56 -0.85 5.63 8.55
C PRO A 56 -1.23 7.00 7.95
N ASN A 57 -0.26 7.71 7.36
CA ASN A 57 -0.44 9.01 6.74
C ASN A 57 0.69 9.28 5.72
N VAL A 58 0.56 10.39 5.00
CA VAL A 58 1.51 10.80 3.95
C VAL A 58 2.87 11.15 4.55
N GLU A 59 2.90 11.75 5.73
CA GLU A 59 4.13 12.16 6.42
C GLU A 59 5.01 10.94 6.73
N ALA A 60 4.44 9.89 7.34
CA ALA A 60 5.14 8.65 7.64
C ALA A 60 5.61 7.93 6.36
N ALA A 61 4.84 8.03 5.28
CA ALA A 61 5.25 7.50 3.98
C ALA A 61 6.48 8.22 3.41
N LEU A 62 6.52 9.56 3.53
CA LEU A 62 7.66 10.34 3.08
C LEU A 62 8.91 10.09 3.92
N GLU A 63 8.78 9.90 5.22
CA GLU A 63 9.92 9.54 6.10
C GLU A 63 10.53 8.19 5.69
N ASN A 64 9.70 7.20 5.38
CA ASN A 64 10.17 5.88 4.94
C ASN A 64 10.81 5.87 3.54
N LEU A 65 10.63 6.91 2.73
CA LEU A 65 11.29 7.04 1.42
C LEU A 65 12.67 7.73 1.49
N LYS A 66 12.98 8.39 2.61
CA LYS A 66 14.27 9.09 2.81
C LYS A 66 15.38 8.18 3.31
N ASN A 67 15.03 6.98 3.78
CA ASN A 67 15.96 5.91 4.18
C ASN A 67 16.23 4.97 3.02
#